data_AF-A0A974UX48-F1
#
_entry.id   AF-A0A974UX48-F1
#
_cell.length_a   1.000
_cell.length_b   1.000
_cell.length_c   1.000
_cell.angle_alpha   90.00
_cell.angle_beta   90.00
_cell.angle_gamma   90.00
#
_symmetry.space_group_name_H-M   'P 1'
#
loop_
_entity.id
_entity.type
_entity.pdbx_description
1 polymer ?
#
loop_
_entity_poly.entity_id
_entity_poly.type
_entity_poly.pdbx_seq_one_letter_code
_entity_poly.pdbx_strand_id
1 'polypeptide(L)' 'MSASLVPAVARKLGCRNSIAAAVVEVIWAKADQGWSAEQITTWLAGHYDRSHPAADPALVRFVLARR' A
#
# COMPACT_ATOMS: atom_id res chain seq x y z
N MET A 1 11.62 1.77 9.31
CA MET A 1 10.54 2.57 8.68
C MET A 1 11.05 3.94 8.34
N SER A 2 11.13 4.30 7.05
CA SER A 2 11.48 5.69 6.69
C SER A 2 10.39 6.62 7.21
N ALA A 3 10.74 7.60 8.05
CA ALA A 3 9.81 8.51 8.71
C ALA A 3 8.91 9.29 7.72
N SER A 4 9.29 9.33 6.45
CA SER A 4 8.57 10.03 5.37
C SER A 4 7.62 9.16 4.55
N LEU A 5 7.55 7.84 4.77
CA LEU A 5 6.75 6.94 3.93
C LEU A 5 5.23 7.14 4.11
N VAL A 6 4.75 7.10 5.34
CA VAL A 6 3.31 7.22 5.65
C VAL A 6 2.73 8.56 5.16
N PRO A 7 3.38 9.72 5.40
CA PRO A 7 2.92 10.99 4.84
C PRO A 7 2.90 11.02 3.30
N ALA A 8 3.84 10.33 2.64
CA ALA A 8 3.88 10.27 1.18
C ALA A 8 2.75 9.41 0.60
N VAL A 9 2.43 8.29 1.24
CA VAL A 9 1.28 7.44 0.89
C VAL A 9 -0.04 8.16 1.13
N ALA A 10 -0.17 8.87 2.26
CA ALA A 10 -1.35 9.67 2.57
C ALA A 10 -1.64 10.73 1.49
N ARG A 11 -0.60 11.43 1.00
CA ARG A 11 -0.73 12.39 -0.12
C ARG A 11 -1.16 11.73 -1.42
N LYS A 12 -0.65 10.54 -1.74
CA LYS A 12 -1.04 9.79 -2.95
C LYS A 12 -2.48 9.29 -2.88
N LEU A 13 -2.95 8.92 -1.69
CA LEU A 13 -4.29 8.40 -1.46
C LEU A 13 -5.34 9.49 -1.18
N GLY A 14 -4.92 10.74 -0.92
CA GLY A 14 -5.81 11.80 -0.46
C GLY A 14 -6.47 11.50 0.89
N CYS A 15 -5.78 10.76 1.77
CA CYS A 15 -6.36 10.24 3.02
C CYS A 15 -5.58 10.69 4.27
N ARG A 16 -6.10 10.34 5.45
CA ARG A 16 -5.43 10.60 6.74
C ARG A 16 -4.20 9.68 6.91
N ASN A 17 -3.18 10.16 7.62
CA ASN A 17 -1.97 9.38 7.92
C ASN A 17 -2.26 8.03 8.60
N SER A 18 -3.29 7.94 9.44
CA SER A 18 -3.70 6.68 10.08
C SER A 18 -4.18 5.62 9.09
N ILE A 19 -4.93 6.04 8.05
CA ILE A 19 -5.39 5.15 6.98
C ILE A 19 -4.20 4.73 6.12
N ALA A 20 -3.34 5.68 5.76
CA ALA A 20 -2.11 5.40 5.00
C ALA A 20 -1.17 4.44 5.74
N ALA A 21 -1.05 4.56 7.07
CA ALA A 21 -0.27 3.65 7.89
C ALA A 21 -0.81 2.21 7.80
N ALA A 22 -2.13 2.02 7.93
CA ALA A 22 -2.76 0.71 7.78
C ALA A 22 -2.50 0.10 6.40
N VAL A 23 -2.59 0.89 5.32
CA VAL A 23 -2.29 0.41 3.96
C VAL A 23 -0.83 -0.02 3.83
N VAL A 24 0.11 0.76 4.38
CA VAL A 24 1.55 0.40 4.37
C VAL A 24 1.80 -0.89 5.15
N GLU A 25 1.23 -1.03 6.35
CA GLU A 25 1.36 -2.22 7.17
C GLU A 25 0.83 -3.46 6.46
N VAL A 26 -0.32 -3.37 5.81
CA VAL A 26 -0.90 -4.47 5.04
C VAL A 26 0.01 -4.86 3.88
N ILE A 27 0.51 -3.90 3.08
CA ILE A 27 1.40 -4.20 1.96
C ILE A 27 2.67 -4.92 2.44
N TRP A 28 3.27 -4.47 3.54
CA TRP A 28 4.46 -5.10 4.10
C TRP A 28 4.18 -6.48 4.67
N ALA A 29 3.11 -6.64 5.44
CA ALA A 29 2.72 -7.94 5.98
C ALA A 29 2.50 -8.98 4.88
N LYS A 30 1.95 -8.59 3.73
CA LYS A 30 1.79 -9.49 2.56
C LYS A 30 3.12 -9.78 1.88
N ALA A 31 3.98 -8.79 1.73
CA ALA A 31 5.33 -9.02 1.21
C ALA A 31 6.16 -9.94 2.12
N ASP A 32 5.99 -9.87 3.44
CA ASP A 32 6.61 -10.80 4.40
C ASP A 32 6.14 -12.24 4.24
N GLN A 33 4.90 -12.41 3.77
CA GLN A 33 4.35 -13.73 3.41
C GLN A 33 4.87 -14.24 2.05
N GLY A 34 5.81 -13.52 1.41
CA GLY A 34 6.38 -13.89 0.12
C GLY A 34 5.51 -13.51 -1.08
N TRP A 35 4.52 -12.62 -0.92
CA TRP A 35 3.62 -12.25 -2.01
C TRP A 35 4.30 -11.29 -2.99
N SER A 36 4.04 -11.48 -4.28
CA SER A 36 4.49 -10.55 -5.32
C SER A 36 3.67 -9.25 -5.30
N ALA A 37 4.21 -8.19 -5.89
CA ALA A 37 3.51 -6.91 -6.01
C ALA A 37 2.14 -7.05 -6.72
N GLU A 38 2.04 -7.95 -7.71
CA GLU A 38 0.79 -8.22 -8.45
C GLU A 38 -0.25 -8.94 -7.58
N GLN A 39 0.19 -9.91 -6.77
CA GLN A 39 -0.68 -10.62 -5.82
C GLN A 39 -1.23 -9.65 -4.76
N ILE A 40 -0.36 -8.79 -4.22
CA ILE A 40 -0.75 -7.76 -3.24
C ILE A 40 -1.76 -6.79 -3.86
N THR A 41 -1.50 -6.33 -5.09
CA THR A 41 -2.39 -5.42 -5.80
C THR A 41 -3.77 -6.05 -6.05
N THR A 42 -3.79 -7.29 -6.52
CA THR A 42 -5.04 -8.04 -6.77
C THR A 42 -5.84 -8.24 -5.50
N TRP A 43 -5.17 -8.53 -4.38
CA TRP A 43 -5.82 -8.67 -3.08
C TRP A 43 -6.39 -7.34 -2.58
N LEU A 44 -5.64 -6.24 -2.71
CA LEU A 44 -6.10 -4.89 -2.34
C LEU A 44 -7.32 -4.47 -3.16
N ALA A 45 -7.34 -4.79 -4.46
CA ALA A 45 -8.48 -4.54 -5.34
C ALA A 45 -9.74 -5.32 -4.92
N GLY A 46 -9.57 -6.52 -4.36
CA GLY A 46 -10.67 -7.32 -3.80
C GLY A 46 -11.15 -6.82 -2.44
N HIS A 47 -10.27 -6.20 -1.64
CA HIS A 47 -10.58 -5.75 -0.28
C HIS A 47 -11.19 -4.34 -0.22
N TYR A 48 -10.69 -3.40 -1.03
CA TYR A 48 -11.06 -1.97 -0.97
C TYR A 48 -11.96 -1.50 -2.12
N ASP A 49 -12.35 -2.40 -3.04
CA ASP A 49 -12.87 -2.12 -4.39
C ASP A 49 -11.77 -1.82 -5.44
N ARG A 50 -11.99 -2.23 -6.70
CA ARG A 50 -11.04 -2.06 -7.81
C ARG A 50 -10.73 -0.59 -8.12
N SER A 51 -11.67 0.30 -7.84
CA SER A 51 -11.52 1.73 -8.10
C SER A 51 -10.78 2.48 -6.98
N HIS A 52 -10.45 1.79 -5.87
CA HIS A 52 -9.79 2.41 -4.74
C HIS A 52 -8.29 2.62 -5.00
N PRO A 53 -7.74 3.82 -4.73
CA PRO A 53 -6.34 4.14 -5.02
C PRO A 53 -5.32 3.32 -4.21
N ALA A 54 -5.74 2.66 -3.13
CA ALA A 54 -4.90 1.69 -2.42
C ALA A 54 -4.55 0.45 -3.27
N ALA A 55 -5.38 0.12 -4.26
CA ALA A 55 -5.16 -0.97 -5.20
C ALA A 55 -4.34 -0.53 -6.44
N ASP A 56 -3.77 0.67 -6.45
CA ASP A 56 -2.90 1.12 -7.55
C ASP A 56 -1.58 0.31 -7.54
N PRO A 57 -1.25 -0.42 -8.63
CA PRO A 57 0.01 -1.14 -8.74
C PRO A 57 1.25 -0.26 -8.55
N ALA A 58 1.17 1.04 -8.89
CA ALA A 58 2.26 1.99 -8.70
C ALA A 58 2.45 2.34 -7.22
N LEU A 59 1.36 2.40 -6.44
CA LEU A 59 1.42 2.60 -5.00
C LEU A 59 2.09 1.41 -4.31
N VAL A 60 1.67 0.19 -4.64
CA VAL A 60 2.24 -1.04 -4.08
C VAL A 60 3.75 -1.09 -4.34
N ARG A 61 4.17 -0.88 -5.59
CA ARG A 61 5.60 -0.80 -5.95
C ARG A 61 6.34 0.31 -5.19
N PHE A 62 5.72 1.49 -5.05
CA PHE A 62 6.30 2.60 -4.30
C PHE A 62 6.55 2.27 -2.83
N VAL A 63 5.63 1.55 -2.18
CA VAL A 63 5.73 1.11 -0.79
C VAL A 63 6.77 0.00 -0.64
N LEU A 64 6.78 -0.99 -1.53
CA LEU A 64 7.74 -2.10 -1.50
C LEU A 64 9.18 -1.64 -1.79
N ALA A 65 9.37 -0.64 -2.64
CA ALA A 65 10.70 -0.07 -2.92
C ALA A 65 11.29 0.73 -1.74
N ARG A 66 10.51 0.99 -0.69
CA ARG A 66 10.90 1.75 0.52
C ARG A 66 10.83 0.91 1.79
N ARG A 67 10.65 -0.39 1.61
CA ARG A 67 10.69 -1.39 2.68
C ARG A 67 12.03 -1.52 3.47
#